data_AF-A0AAU1SEY8-F1
#
_entry.id   AF-A0AAU1SEY8-F1
#
_cell.length_a   1.000
_cell.length_b   1.000
_cell.length_c   1.000
_cell.angle_alpha   90.00
_cell.angle_beta   90.00
_cell.angle_gamma   90.00
#
_symmetry.space_group_name_H-M   'P 1'
#
loop_
_entity.id
_entity.type
_entity.pdbx_description
1 polymer ?
#
loop_
_entity_poly.entity_id
_entity_poly.type
_entity_poly.pdbx_seq_one_letter_code
_entity_poly.pdbx_strand_id
1 'polypeptide(L)' 'MNAGTEEQQKHWSAAKLFCSEMVSKAADLAVQIHGGMGYMRGTVVERCFRDARLFRIYEGTSEIQKLIIGRALLKDVK' A
#
# COMPACT_ATOMS: atom_id res chain seq x y z
N MET A 1 14.94 10.07 -16.73
CA MET A 1 13.77 9.25 -16.37
C MET A 1 12.54 10.03 -16.79
N ASN A 2 11.89 9.65 -17.88
CA ASN A 2 10.75 10.39 -18.39
C ASN A 2 9.55 10.10 -17.49
N ALA A 3 9.03 11.12 -16.80
CA ALA A 3 7.79 10.99 -16.04
C ALA A 3 6.70 10.50 -17.00
N GLY A 4 6.01 9.40 -16.63
CA GLY A 4 4.88 8.90 -17.43
C GLY A 4 3.80 9.97 -17.58
N THR A 5 2.95 9.79 -18.59
CA THR A 5 1.79 10.66 -18.85
C THR A 5 0.90 10.77 -17.60
N GLU A 6 0.13 11.86 -17.47
CA GLU A 6 -0.74 12.05 -16.30
C GLU A 6 -1.75 10.90 -16.11
N GLU A 7 -2.25 10.31 -17.20
CA GLU A 7 -3.14 9.15 -17.15
C GLU A 7 -2.45 7.92 -16.56
N GLN A 8 -1.19 7.67 -16.95
CA GLN A 8 -0.38 6.60 -16.38
C GLN A 8 -0.13 6.83 -14.89
N GLN A 9 0.11 8.07 -14.47
CA GLN A 9 0.32 8.41 -13.06
C GLN A 9 -0.90 8.07 -12.20
N LYS A 10 -2.13 8.35 -12.68
CA LYS A 10 -3.38 7.95 -12.00
C LYS A 10 -3.41 6.44 -11.74
N HIS A 11 -3.12 5.64 -12.77
CA HIS A 11 -3.14 4.19 -12.67
C HIS A 11 -2.04 3.64 -11.74
N TRP A 12 -0.82 4.19 -11.80
CA TRP A 12 0.27 3.80 -10.91
C TRP A 12 -0.03 4.12 -9.45
N SER A 13 -0.56 5.31 -9.17
CA SER A 13 -0.98 5.69 -7.82
C SER A 13 -2.10 4.79 -7.29
N ALA A 14 -3.10 4.46 -8.13
CA ALA A 14 -4.18 3.54 -7.76
C ALA A 14 -3.65 2.14 -7.45
N ALA A 15 -2.76 1.60 -8.30
CA ALA A 15 -2.15 0.29 -8.10
C ALA A 15 -1.30 0.25 -6.82
N LYS A 16 -0.44 1.26 -6.59
CA LYS A 16 0.39 1.34 -5.39
C LYS A 16 -0.44 1.44 -4.13
N LEU A 17 -1.47 2.28 -4.12
CA LEU A 17 -2.40 2.42 -2.99
C LEU A 17 -3.06 1.07 -2.68
N PHE A 18 -3.67 0.44 -3.69
CA PHE A 18 -4.36 -0.84 -3.52
C PHE A 18 -3.43 -1.93 -2.97
N CYS A 19 -2.28 -2.17 -3.63
CA CYS A 19 -1.35 -3.21 -3.22
C CYS A 19 -0.80 -2.99 -1.80
N SER A 20 -0.47 -1.74 -1.44
CA SER A 20 0.08 -1.42 -0.12
C SER A 20 -0.93 -1.60 1.04
N GLU A 21 -2.21 -1.31 0.82
CA GLU A 21 -3.26 -1.58 1.79
C GLU A 21 -3.56 -3.09 1.86
N MET A 22 -3.60 -3.77 0.71
CA MET A 22 -3.87 -5.20 0.64
C MET A 22 -2.79 -6.05 1.32
N VAL A 23 -1.50 -5.75 1.11
CA VAL A 23 -0.41 -6.47 1.79
C VAL A 23 -0.45 -6.28 3.30
N SER A 24 -0.82 -5.08 3.77
CA SER A 24 -1.01 -4.81 5.21
C SER A 24 -2.13 -5.68 5.78
N LYS A 25 -3.27 -5.76 5.09
CA LYS A 25 -4.41 -6.60 5.50
C LYS A 25 -4.07 -8.09 5.48
N ALA A 26 -3.37 -8.55 4.44
CA ALA A 26 -2.98 -9.94 4.32
C ALA A 26 -1.99 -10.36 5.43
N ALA A 27 -1.01 -9.50 5.74
CA ALA A 27 -0.06 -9.77 6.81
C ALA A 27 -0.73 -9.77 8.20
N ASP A 28 -1.68 -8.87 8.44
CA ASP A 28 -2.49 -8.85 9.67
C ASP A 28 -3.30 -10.14 9.86
N LEU A 29 -3.99 -10.60 8.81
CA LEU A 29 -4.71 -11.87 8.83
C LEU A 29 -3.76 -13.06 9.05
N ALA A 30 -2.56 -13.02 8.46
CA ALA A 30 -1.56 -14.06 8.68
C ALA A 30 -1.16 -14.15 10.16
N VAL A 31 -0.94 -13.01 10.83
CA VAL A 31 -0.67 -12.98 12.28
C VAL A 31 -1.84 -13.61 13.04
N GLN A 32 -3.08 -13.20 12.73
CA GLN A 32 -4.28 -13.70 13.40
C GLN A 32 -4.46 -15.22 13.26
N ILE A 33 -4.24 -15.78 12.05
CA ILE A 33 -4.35 -17.23 11.78
C ILE A 33 -3.33 -18.03 12.59
N HIS A 34 -2.11 -17.50 12.76
CA HIS A 34 -1.05 -18.17 13.52
C HIS A 34 -1.16 -17.92 15.04
N GLY A 35 -2.14 -17.14 15.49
CA GLY A 35 -2.40 -16.85 16.90
C GLY A 35 -1.18 -16.26 17.61
N GLY A 36 -0.92 -16.72 18.84
CA GLY A 36 0.21 -16.23 19.64
C GLY A 36 1.56 -16.39 18.93
N MET A 37 1.76 -17.49 18.18
CA MET A 37 2.98 -17.71 17.42
C MET A 37 3.21 -16.65 16.34
N GLY A 38 2.14 -16.17 15.70
CA GLY A 38 2.22 -15.10 14.69
C GLY A 38 2.75 -13.76 15.24
N TYR A 39 2.65 -13.56 16.56
CA TYR A 39 3.15 -12.37 17.26
C TYR A 39 4.57 -12.54 17.84
N MET A 40 5.03 -13.79 18.00
CA MET A 40 6.34 -14.07 18.57
C MET A 40 7.46 -13.69 17.59
N ARG A 41 8.51 -13.04 18.12
CA ARG A 41 9.72 -12.73 17.35
C ARG A 41 10.42 -14.01 16.88
N GLY A 42 10.95 -13.97 15.66
CA GLY A 42 11.70 -15.07 15.05
C GLY A 42 10.87 -15.90 14.07
N THR A 43 9.58 -15.60 13.92
CA THR A 43 8.72 -16.21 12.91
C THR A 43 8.76 -15.43 11.60
N VAL A 44 8.41 -16.09 10.50
CA VAL A 44 8.31 -15.39 9.21
C VAL A 44 7.12 -14.43 9.21
N VAL A 45 6.03 -14.81 9.87
CA VAL A 45 4.77 -14.05 9.91
C VAL A 45 4.95 -12.69 10.59
N GLU A 46 5.60 -12.64 11.75
CA GLU A 46 5.84 -11.35 12.44
C GLU A 46 6.74 -10.43 11.60
N ARG A 47 7.73 -11.01 10.90
CA ARG A 47 8.64 -10.25 10.04
C ARG A 47 7.88 -9.64 8.87
N CYS A 48 7.09 -10.45 8.16
CA CYS A 48 6.25 -9.98 7.07
C CYS A 48 5.29 -8.87 7.51
N PHE A 49 4.69 -8.98 8.70
CA PHE A 49 3.82 -7.93 9.25
C PHE A 49 4.56 -6.60 9.46
N ARG A 50 5.76 -6.64 10.03
CA ARG A 50 6.59 -5.44 10.21
C ARG A 50 7.03 -4.84 8.87
N ASP A 51 7.46 -5.66 7.93
CA ASP A 51 7.94 -5.21 6.63
C ASP A 51 6.80 -4.60 5.80
N ALA A 52 5.59 -5.18 5.88
CA ALA A 52 4.40 -4.68 5.19
C ALA A 52 4.05 -3.23 5.58
N ARG A 53 4.42 -2.78 6.80
CA ARG A 53 4.14 -1.42 7.27
C ARG A 53 4.80 -0.35 6.41
N LEU A 54 5.98 -0.62 5.85
CA LEU A 54 6.75 0.37 5.09
C LEU A 54 6.04 0.84 3.82
N PHE A 55 5.30 -0.06 3.15
CA PHE A 55 4.68 0.22 1.86
C PHE A 55 3.65 1.34 1.88
N ARG A 56 3.04 1.65 3.04
CA ARG A 56 2.08 2.75 3.18
C ARG A 56 2.73 4.11 3.48
N ILE A 57 4.05 4.15 3.65
CA ILE A 57 4.81 5.36 4.02
C ILE A 57 5.76 5.75 2.89
N TYR A 58 6.52 4.78 2.38
CA TYR A 58 7.52 5.00 1.34
C TYR A 58 6.90 5.21 -0.06
N GLU A 59 7.63 5.92 -0.94
CA GLU A 59 7.22 6.30 -2.30
C GLU A 59 5.82 6.95 -2.36
N GLY A 60 5.58 7.86 -1.39
CA GLY A 60 4.32 8.55 -1.20
C GLY A 60 3.36 7.78 -0.31
N THR A 61 2.90 8.42 0.77
CA THR A 61 1.96 7.81 1.71
C THR A 61 0.62 7.46 1.05
N SER A 62 -0.18 6.60 1.69
CA SER A 62 -1.53 6.29 1.21
C SER A 62 -2.36 7.56 0.92
N GLU A 63 -2.22 8.59 1.74
CA GLU A 63 -2.90 9.87 1.58
C GLU A 63 -2.39 10.67 0.38
N ILE A 64 -1.08 10.64 0.12
CA ILE A 64 -0.51 11.26 -1.09
C ILE A 64 -1.01 10.55 -2.35
N GLN A 65 -1.08 9.22 -2.35
CA GLN A 65 -1.63 8.47 -3.49
C GLN A 65 -3.10 8.81 -3.73
N LYS A 66 -3.92 8.86 -2.67
CA LYS A 66 -5.33 9.30 -2.76
C LYS A 66 -5.45 10.72 -3.30
N LEU A 67 -4.57 11.64 -2.89
CA LEU A 67 -4.56 13.03 -3.34
C LEU A 67 -4.22 13.13 -4.84
N ILE A 68 -3.25 12.36 -5.33
CA ILE A 68 -2.92 12.28 -6.77
C ILE A 68 -4.13 11.78 -7.57
N ILE A 69 -4.73 10.67 -7.14
CA ILE A 69 -5.92 10.09 -7.78
C ILE A 69 -7.08 11.10 -7.76
N GLY A 70 -7.36 11.71 -6.62
CA GLY A 70 -8.45 12.69 -6.47
C GLY A 70 -8.29 13.91 -7.37
N ARG A 71 -7.07 14.44 -7.51
CA ARG A 71 -6.79 15.53 -8.45
C ARG A 71 -7.04 15.13 -9.90
N ALA A 72 -6.67 13.92 -10.29
CA ALA A 72 -6.92 13.41 -11.64
C ALA A 72 -8.43 13.25 -11.91
N LEU A 73 -9.17 12.65 -10.98
CA LEU A 73 -10.62 12.47 -11.10
C LEU A 73 -11.38 13.80 -11.20
N LEU A 74 -10.97 14.82 -10.43
CA LEU A 74 -11.60 16.16 -10.50
C LEU A 74 -11.33 16.88 -11.82
N LYS A 75 -10.26 16.54 -12.55
CA LYS A 75 -10.03 17.04 -13.91
C LYS A 75 -10.93 16.30 -14.91
N ASP A 76 -11.06 14.98 -14.79
CA ASP A 76 -11.86 14.15 -15.72
C ASP A 76 -13.36 14.53 -15.73
N VAL A 77 -13.87 15.13 -14.64
CA VAL A 77 -15.28 15.56 -14.51
C VAL A 77 -15.54 17.00 -14.99
N LYS A 78 -14.49 17.80 -15.19
CA LYS A 78 -14.60 19.17 -15.70
C LYS A 78 -14.55 19.20 -17.22
#